data_AF-A0A7C0WKA8-F1
#
_entry.id   AF-A0A7C0WKA8-F1
#
_cell.length_a   1.000
_cell.length_b   1.000
_cell.length_c   1.000
_cell.angle_alpha   90.00
_cell.angle_beta   90.00
_cell.angle_gamma   90.00
#
_symmetry.space_group_name_H-M   'P 1'
#
loop_
_entity.id
_entity.type
_entity.pdbx_description
1 polymer ?
#
loop_
_entity_poly.entity_id
_entity_poly.type
_entity_poly.pdbx_seq_one_letter_code
_entity_poly.pdbx_strand_id
1 'polypeptide(L)' 'MLNVRAITQFLIGLMLLFGAATIMPRSLILLKGKHYGRGLLYLILGSLSLFLTIVAFAMAFD' A
#
# COMPACT_ATOMS: atom_id res chain seq x y z
N MET A 1 13.41 -23.77 -1.92
CA MET A 1 13.61 -22.30 -1.95
C MET A 1 12.39 -21.53 -2.47
N LEU A 2 11.58 -22.06 -3.40
CA LEU A 2 10.37 -21.39 -3.91
C LEU A 2 9.36 -20.98 -2.82
N ASN A 3 9.08 -21.84 -1.84
CA ASN A 3 8.08 -21.54 -0.80
C ASN A 3 8.44 -20.31 0.06
N VAL A 4 9.72 -20.11 0.38
CA VAL A 4 10.15 -18.96 1.20
C VAL A 4 9.96 -17.66 0.44
N ARG A 5 10.20 -17.67 -0.88
CA ARG A 5 10.03 -16.49 -1.74
C ARG A 5 8.55 -16.09 -1.85
N ALA A 6 7.67 -17.06 -2.11
CA ALA A 6 6.22 -16.85 -2.16
C ALA A 6 5.65 -16.36 -0.83
N ILE A 7 6.04 -16.98 0.30
CA ILE A 7 5.61 -16.55 1.65
C ILE A 7 6.08 -15.12 1.94
N THR A 8 7.32 -14.79 1.57
CA THR A 8 7.87 -13.44 1.78
C THR A 8 7.13 -12.40 0.95
N GLN A 9 6.84 -12.69 -0.32
CA GLN A 9 6.07 -11.79 -1.19
C GLN A 9 4.63 -11.63 -0.71
N PHE A 10 4.03 -12.70 -0.19
CA PHE A 10 2.72 -12.63 0.46
C PHE A 10 2.75 -11.73 1.71
N LEU A 11 3.75 -11.87 2.59
CA LEU A 11 3.91 -11.01 3.76
C LEU A 11 4.15 -9.54 3.37
N ILE A 12 4.97 -9.29 2.34
CA ILE A 12 5.22 -7.95 1.82
C ILE A 12 3.94 -7.33 1.27
N GLY A 13 3.16 -8.08 0.49
CA GLY A 13 1.85 -7.64 0.00
C GLY A 13 0.92 -7.29 1.17
N LEU A 14 0.87 -8.14 2.20
CA LEU A 14 0.06 -7.89 3.39
C LEU A 14 0.49 -6.61 4.13
N MET A 15 1.80 -6.40 4.33
CA MET A 15 2.34 -5.19 4.96
C MET A 15 1.99 -3.92 4.18
N LEU A 16 2.13 -3.96 2.86
CA LEU A 16 1.80 -2.85 1.97
C LEU A 16 0.29 -2.56 1.95
N LEU A 17 -0.55 -3.59 2.06
CA LEU A 17 -2.00 -3.46 2.18
C LEU A 17 -2.38 -2.73 3.49
N PHE A 18 -1.80 -3.14 4.62
CA PHE A 18 -2.01 -2.49 5.91
C PHE A 18 -1.49 -1.04 5.91
N GLY A 19 -0.35 -0.79 5.27
CA GLY A 19 0.19 0.56 5.06
C GLY A 19 -0.79 1.44 4.28
N ALA A 20 -1.30 0.93 3.15
CA ALA A 20 -2.30 1.64 2.35
C ALA A 20 -3.58 1.90 3.14
N ALA A 21 -4.12 0.89 3.81
CA ALA A 21 -5.34 0.99 4.61
C ALA A 21 -5.23 1.99 5.77
N THR A 22 -4.02 2.20 6.31
CA THR A 22 -3.76 3.19 7.37
C THR A 22 -3.58 4.61 6.81
N ILE A 23 -2.89 4.73 5.67
CA ILE A 23 -2.57 6.03 5.04
C ILE A 23 -3.80 6.64 4.36
N MET A 24 -4.65 5.82 3.73
CA MET A 24 -5.79 6.25 2.94
C MET A 24 -6.83 7.07 3.75
N PRO A 25 -7.32 6.64 4.94
CA PRO A 25 -8.23 7.46 5.75
C PRO A 25 -7.58 8.76 6.22
N ARG A 26 -6.27 8.74 6.53
CA ARG A 26 -5.52 9.93 6.92
C ARG A 26 -5.43 10.95 5.79
N SER A 27 -5.25 10.48 4.55
CA SER A 27 -5.25 11.33 3.35
C SER A 27 -6.59 12.05 3.16
N LEU A 28 -7.71 11.34 3.35
CA LEU A 28 -9.07 11.89 3.22
C LEU A 28 -9.35 12.97 4.28
N ILE A 29 -8.89 12.75 5.51
CA ILE A 29 -9.02 13.73 6.60
C ILE A 29 -8.20 14.99 6.29
N LEU A 30 -6.98 14.85 5.78
CA LEU A 30 -6.09 15.97 5.43
C LEU A 30 -6.62 16.80 4.25
N LEU A 31 -7.20 16.13 3.24
CA LEU A 31 -7.88 16.78 2.12
C LEU A 31 -9.10 17.57 2.58
N LYS A 32 -9.90 17.00 3.50
CA LYS A 32 -11.05 17.68 4.10
C LYS A 32 -10.62 18.89 4.94
N GLY A 33 -9.45 18.83 5.59
CA GLY A 33 -8.86 19.92 6.36
C GLY A 33 -8.17 21.02 5.53
N LYS A 34 -8.36 21.06 4.20
CA LYS A 34 -7.69 22.00 3.27
C LYS A 34 -6.16 21.94 3.27
N HIS A 35 -5.56 20.89 3.84
CA HIS A 35 -4.13 20.63 3.77
C HIS A 35 -3.79 19.81 2.51
N TYR A 36 -4.10 20.39 1.35
CA TYR A 36 -4.02 19.71 0.04
C TYR A 36 -2.63 19.12 -0.26
N GLY A 37 -1.54 19.82 0.06
CA GLY A 37 -0.19 19.34 -0.23
C GLY A 37 0.14 18.01 0.48
N ARG A 38 -0.15 17.92 1.78
CA ARG A 38 0.09 16.68 2.54
C ARG A 38 -0.95 15.61 2.18
N GLY A 39 -2.21 16.00 1.99
CA GLY A 39 -3.28 15.08 1.60
C GLY A 39 -3.01 14.38 0.26
N LEU A 40 -2.54 15.13 -0.74
CA LEU A 40 -2.17 14.60 -2.06
C LEU A 40 -0.99 13.64 -1.98
N LEU A 41 0.05 13.97 -1.20
CA LEU A 41 1.20 13.08 -0.98
C LEU A 41 0.77 11.75 -0.36
N TYR A 42 -0.11 11.76 0.66
CA TYR A 42 -0.62 10.54 1.26
C TYR A 42 -1.53 9.74 0.30
N LEU A 43 -2.28 10.41 -0.56
CA LEU A 43 -3.07 9.75 -1.60
C LEU A 43 -2.17 9.01 -2.60
N ILE A 44 -1.11 9.67 -3.07
CA ILE A 44 -0.12 9.09 -3.97
C ILE A 44 0.58 7.91 -3.29
N LEU A 45 1.01 8.07 -2.02
CA LEU A 45 1.62 6.98 -1.26
C LEU A 45 0.67 5.78 -1.07
N GLY A 46 -0.59 6.04 -0.75
CA GLY A 46 -1.60 5.00 -0.60
C GLY A 46 -1.86 4.24 -1.90
N SER A 47 -1.96 4.97 -3.01
CA SER A 47 -2.14 4.38 -4.35
C SER A 47 -0.91 3.57 -4.78
N LEU A 48 0.30 4.08 -4.54
CA LEU A 48 1.55 3.37 -4.82
C LEU A 48 1.67 2.09 -3.97
N SER A 49 1.30 2.16 -2.69
CA SER A 49 1.32 1.01 -1.79
C SER A 49 0.32 -0.06 -2.23
N LEU A 50 -0.88 0.33 -2.69
CA LEU A 50 -1.85 -0.60 -3.28
C LEU A 50 -1.34 -1.25 -4.58
N PHE A 51 -0.70 -0.47 -5.46
CA PHE A 51 -0.12 -1.00 -6.69
C PHE A 51 0.97 -2.04 -6.37
N LEU A 52 1.89 -1.72 -5.46
CA LEU A 52 2.95 -2.64 -5.03
C LEU A 52 2.39 -3.88 -4.32
N THR A 53 1.28 -3.74 -3.59
CA THR A 53 0.56 -4.87 -3.00
C THR A 53 0.09 -5.85 -4.06
N ILE A 54 -0.52 -5.35 -5.14
CA ILE A 54 -1.01 -6.18 -6.26
C ILE A 54 0.17 -6.89 -6.92
N VAL A 55 1.28 -6.19 -7.18
CA VAL A 55 2.49 -6.78 -7.77
C VAL A 55 3.09 -7.84 -6.86
N ALA A 56 3.18 -7.58 -5.56
CA ALA A 56 3.72 -8.52 -4.57
C ALA A 56 2.89 -9.80 -4.50
N PHE A 57 1.56 -9.70 -4.51
CA PHE A 57 0.69 -10.88 -4.57
C PHE A 57 0.78 -11.58 -5.91
N ALA A 58 0.82 -10.86 -7.03
CA ALA A 58 0.98 -11.46 -8.36
C ALA A 58 2.25 -12.31 -8.44
N MET A 59 3.38 -11.80 -7.97
CA MET A 59 4.64 -12.56 -7.94
C MET A 59 4.66 -13.70 -6.92
N ALA A 60 3.83 -13.65 -5.88
CA ALA A 60 3.77 -14.72 -4.87
C ALA A 60 3.06 -15.99 -5.38
N PHE A 61 2.16 -15.83 -6.35
CA PHE A 61 1.38 -16.92 -6.95
C PHE A 61 1.88 -17.36 -8.34
N ASP A 62 2.97 -16.74 -8.82
CA ASP A 62 3.70 -17.06 -10.06
C ASP A 62 4.98 -17.88 -9.74
#